data_AF-A0A9D9N000-F1
#
_entry.id   AF-A0A9D9N000-F1
#
_cell.length_a   1.000
_cell.length_b   1.000
_cell.length_c   1.000
_cell.angle_alpha   90.00
_cell.angle_beta   90.00
_cell.angle_gamma   90.00
#
_symmetry.space_group_name_H-M   'P 1'
#
loop_
_entity.id
_entity.type
_entity.pdbx_description
1 polymer ?
#
loop_
_entity_poly.entity_id
_entity_poly.type
_entity_poly.pdbx_seq_one_letter_code
_entity_poly.pdbx_strand_id
1 'polypeptide(L)'
;MRRLIRYLSALLIFIVACAVNAHAQFKEEAFTQTYNDTSVRTSAADTSDKLFSFKELFGGLAHKQDLRIGTMLGGSIFMPGASQIYNRQYWKLPIIYGSLGALAGTGGYYLHRYNVSKKNYEAALANIPEFATDVNISPGIDYRAKQTGTWLLVGAGIVYWATLLDGAINYKPTEHPHPGRATVYSLLLPGLGQAYNGEYWKIPIYWGCIIGSVHYLYTNDINYQRFKRIHNEATSPGYTGPISAETAVWYRDVYRRYRDYSIVATALFYLLQVIDANVFAYMHDFEVTDDISMNIEPAVIAPNNAYALHYMPPSGIDNAVGIRLGIVF
;
A
#
# COMPACT_ATOMS: atom_id res chain seq x y z
N MET A 1 13.22 -26.81 7.90
CA MET A 1 12.34 -26.30 8.98
C MET A 1 13.08 -25.61 10.12
N ARG A 2 14.01 -26.26 10.83
CA ARG A 2 14.66 -25.67 12.04
C ARG A 2 15.44 -24.36 11.80
N ARG A 3 16.02 -24.15 10.62
CA ARG A 3 16.72 -22.89 10.27
C ARG A 3 15.73 -21.73 10.04
N LEU A 4 14.59 -22.00 9.40
CA LEU A 4 13.55 -21.01 9.12
C LEU A 4 12.87 -20.53 10.43
N ILE A 5 12.62 -21.45 11.36
CA ILE A 5 12.05 -21.15 12.68
C ILE A 5 12.99 -20.22 13.47
N ARG A 6 14.31 -20.42 13.38
CA ARG A 6 15.30 -19.55 14.04
C ARG A 6 15.29 -18.12 13.50
N TYR A 7 15.15 -17.96 12.18
CA TYR A 7 15.02 -16.62 11.57
C TYR A 7 13.69 -15.95 11.94
N LEU A 8 12.59 -16.72 12.00
CA LEU A 8 11.28 -16.20 12.42
C LEU A 8 11.26 -15.80 13.91
N SER A 9 11.89 -16.57 14.79
CA SER A 9 12.02 -16.20 16.20
C SER A 9 12.93 -14.99 16.39
N ALA A 10 14.01 -14.86 15.61
CA ALA A 10 14.86 -13.67 15.65
C ALA A 10 14.12 -12.42 15.14
N LEU A 11 13.29 -12.56 14.10
CA LEU A 11 12.45 -11.48 13.59
C LEU A 11 11.37 -11.06 14.60
N LEU A 12 10.74 -12.03 15.28
CA LEU A 12 9.76 -11.76 16.33
C LEU A 12 10.39 -11.01 17.51
N ILE A 13 11.59 -11.44 17.95
CA ILE A 13 12.35 -10.77 19.00
C ILE A 13 12.74 -9.35 18.57
N PHE A 14 13.10 -9.14 17.30
CA PHE A 14 13.40 -7.82 16.74
C PHE A 14 12.17 -6.90 16.72
N ILE A 15 10.99 -7.41 16.34
CA ILE A 15 9.73 -6.67 16.34
C ILE A 15 9.32 -6.29 17.78
N VAL A 16 9.45 -7.22 18.73
CA VAL A 16 9.18 -6.97 20.15
C VAL A 16 10.18 -5.95 20.74
N ALA A 17 11.45 -6.03 20.37
CA ALA A 17 12.46 -5.06 20.80
C ALA A 17 12.22 -3.65 20.22
N CYS A 18 11.72 -3.54 18.99
CA CYS A 18 11.29 -2.26 18.42
C CYS A 18 10.04 -1.68 19.11
N ALA A 19 9.15 -2.52 19.63
CA ALA A 19 7.94 -2.07 20.33
C ALA A 19 8.22 -1.46 21.71
N VAL A 20 9.31 -1.86 22.39
CA VAL A 20 9.66 -1.34 23.73
C VAL A 20 10.16 0.11 23.70
N ASN A 21 10.61 0.60 22.53
CA ASN A 21 11.05 2.00 22.33
C ASN A 21 10.05 2.84 21.53
N ALA A 22 8.84 2.33 21.27
CA ALA A 22 7.80 3.07 20.58
C ALA A 22 7.05 3.97 21.58
N HIS A 23 7.53 5.20 21.77
CA HIS A 23 6.68 6.24 22.35
C HIS A 23 5.56 6.56 21.36
N ALA A 24 4.33 6.26 21.76
CA ALA A 24 3.16 6.57 20.97
C ALA A 24 2.96 8.09 20.92
N GLN A 25 3.04 8.67 19.74
CA GLN A 25 2.74 10.08 19.51
C GLN A 25 1.24 10.20 19.22
N PHE A 26 0.41 10.05 20.26
CA PHE A 26 -1.02 10.32 20.16
C PHE A 26 -1.25 11.82 20.35
N LYS A 27 -1.77 12.51 19.33
CA LYS A 27 -2.41 13.81 19.50
C LYS A 27 -3.77 13.56 20.14
N GLU A 28 -3.86 13.74 21.44
CA GLU A 28 -5.11 13.74 22.19
C GLU A 28 -5.63 15.18 22.24
N GLU A 29 -6.64 15.49 21.43
CA GLU A 29 -7.74 16.43 21.71
C GLU A 29 -8.59 16.56 20.44
N ALA A 30 -9.48 15.58 20.26
CA ALA A 30 -10.56 15.65 19.31
C ALA A 30 -11.75 16.36 19.97
N PHE A 31 -12.50 17.13 19.19
CA PHE A 31 -13.80 17.73 19.52
C PHE A 31 -13.81 19.16 20.10
N THR A 32 -13.30 20.13 19.33
CA THR A 32 -14.04 21.39 19.14
C THR A 32 -13.90 21.88 17.70
N GLN A 33 -14.98 21.77 16.92
CA GLN A 33 -15.06 22.31 15.56
C GLN A 33 -15.54 23.77 15.61
N THR A 34 -14.72 24.71 15.15
CA THR A 34 -15.17 26.06 14.79
C THR A 34 -15.28 26.16 13.27
N TYR A 35 -16.40 25.70 12.72
CA TYR A 35 -16.78 26.04 11.35
C TYR A 35 -17.30 27.47 11.33
N ASN A 36 -16.45 28.43 11.00
CA ASN A 36 -16.87 29.63 10.30
C ASN A 36 -15.67 30.44 9.82
N ASP A 37 -15.26 30.18 8.58
CA ASP A 37 -14.61 31.21 7.79
C ASP A 37 -15.48 31.51 6.55
N THR A 38 -16.26 32.59 6.66
CA THR A 38 -17.17 33.08 5.61
C THR A 38 -16.45 33.83 4.48
N SER A 39 -15.11 33.83 4.44
CA SER A 39 -14.34 34.59 3.44
C SER A 39 -13.96 33.80 2.18
N VAL A 40 -14.09 32.47 2.17
CA VAL A 40 -13.85 31.66 0.97
C VAL A 40 -15.17 31.38 0.27
N ARG A 41 -15.47 32.16 -0.78
CA ARG A 41 -16.54 31.83 -1.72
C ARG A 41 -16.26 30.46 -2.32
N THR A 42 -16.93 29.44 -1.79
CA THR A 42 -17.07 28.10 -2.38
C THR A 42 -17.92 28.22 -3.65
N SER A 43 -17.31 28.76 -4.69
CA SER A 43 -17.82 28.80 -6.05
C SER A 43 -16.86 28.08 -6.99
N ALA A 44 -16.19 27.02 -6.49
CA ALA A 44 -15.64 25.99 -7.34
C ALA A 44 -16.77 24.99 -7.55
N ALA A 45 -17.41 25.07 -8.71
CA ALA A 45 -18.44 24.15 -9.15
C ALA A 45 -18.03 22.72 -8.82
N ASP A 46 -18.88 22.06 -8.03
CA ASP A 46 -18.88 20.64 -7.72
C ASP A 46 -18.83 19.85 -9.03
N THR A 47 -17.60 19.62 -9.50
CA THR A 47 -17.34 18.96 -10.77
C THR A 47 -17.39 17.49 -10.43
N SER A 48 -18.57 16.88 -10.56
CA SER A 48 -18.78 15.44 -10.54
C SER A 48 -17.53 14.71 -11.01
N ASP A 49 -16.74 14.23 -10.05
CA ASP A 49 -15.32 13.96 -10.23
C ASP A 49 -15.14 12.81 -11.23
N LYS A 50 -14.59 13.11 -12.41
CA LYS A 50 -14.18 12.08 -13.35
C LYS A 50 -12.95 11.39 -12.77
N LEU A 51 -13.13 10.15 -12.31
CA LEU A 51 -12.08 9.28 -11.77
C LEU A 51 -10.87 9.12 -12.72
N PHE A 52 -11.11 9.24 -14.04
CA PHE A 52 -10.07 9.29 -15.05
C PHE A 52 -10.61 9.88 -16.37
N SER A 53 -9.87 10.78 -17.00
CA SER A 53 -10.24 11.41 -18.29
C SER A 53 -9.04 11.46 -19.22
N PHE A 54 -9.13 10.80 -20.39
CA PHE A 54 -8.07 10.83 -21.40
C PHE A 54 -7.81 12.24 -21.94
N LYS A 55 -8.87 13.05 -22.07
CA LYS A 55 -8.72 14.46 -22.48
C LYS A 55 -7.88 15.23 -21.48
N GLU A 56 -8.09 14.97 -20.19
CA GLU A 56 -7.29 15.59 -19.14
C GLU A 56 -5.85 15.13 -19.18
N LEU A 57 -5.65 13.80 -19.24
CA LEU A 57 -4.34 13.18 -19.33
C LEU A 57 -3.51 13.76 -20.48
N PHE A 58 -4.02 13.73 -21.72
CA PHE A 58 -3.27 14.25 -22.86
C PHE A 58 -3.07 15.77 -22.81
N GLY A 59 -4.05 16.52 -22.29
CA GLY A 59 -3.88 17.96 -22.07
C GLY A 59 -2.78 18.27 -21.05
N GLY A 60 -2.67 17.47 -20.00
CA GLY A 60 -1.63 17.59 -18.99
C GLY A 60 -0.25 17.11 -19.45
N LEU A 61 -0.18 16.02 -20.21
CA LEU A 61 1.07 15.59 -20.87
C LEU A 61 1.58 16.65 -21.86
N ALA A 62 0.67 17.39 -22.49
CA ALA A 62 0.98 18.55 -23.33
C ALA A 62 1.28 19.83 -22.53
N HIS A 63 1.30 19.77 -21.19
CA HIS A 63 1.55 20.89 -20.29
C HIS A 63 0.58 22.08 -20.44
N LYS A 64 -0.66 21.81 -20.90
CA LYS A 64 -1.69 22.83 -21.06
C LYS A 64 -2.52 23.05 -19.78
N GLN A 65 -2.44 22.13 -18.83
CA GLN A 65 -3.17 22.14 -17.56
C GLN A 65 -2.46 21.22 -16.56
N ASP A 66 -2.64 21.46 -15.27
CA ASP A 66 -2.09 20.61 -14.21
C ASP A 66 -2.91 19.32 -14.05
N LEU A 67 -2.21 18.19 -13.86
CA LEU A 67 -2.86 16.89 -13.64
C LEU A 67 -3.00 16.59 -12.16
N ARG A 68 -4.16 16.06 -11.76
CA ARG A 68 -4.29 15.36 -10.48
C ARG A 68 -3.35 14.14 -10.47
N ILE A 69 -2.73 13.86 -9.32
CA ILE A 69 -1.80 12.72 -9.18
C ILE A 69 -2.44 11.38 -9.58
N GLY A 70 -3.74 11.19 -9.28
CA GLY A 70 -4.49 10.00 -9.70
C GLY A 70 -4.59 9.85 -11.22
N THR A 71 -4.87 10.94 -11.95
CA THR A 71 -4.94 10.94 -13.43
C THR A 71 -3.56 10.71 -14.04
N MET A 72 -2.51 11.28 -13.46
CA MET A 72 -1.13 11.05 -13.88
C MET A 72 -0.71 9.58 -13.69
N LEU A 73 -0.98 9.01 -12.51
CA LEU A 73 -0.71 7.60 -12.23
C LEU A 73 -1.52 6.69 -13.16
N GLY A 74 -2.83 6.95 -13.31
CA GLY A 74 -3.71 6.24 -14.23
C GLY A 74 -3.16 6.25 -15.67
N GLY A 75 -2.71 7.42 -16.14
CA GLY A 75 -2.08 7.52 -17.45
C GLY A 75 -0.80 6.69 -17.57
N SER A 76 -0.04 6.57 -16.48
CA SER A 76 1.20 5.80 -16.45
C SER A 76 0.98 4.30 -16.37
N ILE A 77 -0.18 3.87 -15.87
CA ILE A 77 -0.60 2.48 -15.88
C ILE A 77 -0.84 2.01 -17.32
N PHE A 78 -1.45 2.85 -18.16
CA PHE A 78 -1.70 2.53 -19.57
C PHE A 78 -0.48 2.80 -20.46
N MET A 79 0.28 3.85 -20.13
CA MET A 79 1.43 4.30 -20.91
C MET A 79 2.64 4.43 -19.99
N PRO A 80 3.50 3.41 -19.92
CA PRO A 80 4.76 3.50 -19.16
C PRO A 80 5.51 4.77 -19.55
N GLY A 81 5.91 5.60 -18.58
CA GLY A 81 6.56 6.88 -18.86
C GLY A 81 5.65 8.12 -18.88
N ALA A 82 4.32 7.99 -18.79
CA ALA A 82 3.42 9.16 -18.80
C ALA A 82 3.70 10.12 -17.64
N SER A 83 4.00 9.61 -16.44
CA SER A 83 4.44 10.42 -15.30
C SER A 83 5.74 11.17 -15.59
N GLN A 84 6.70 10.50 -16.24
CA GLN A 84 7.98 11.12 -16.60
C GLN A 84 7.81 12.20 -17.66
N ILE A 85 6.87 12.03 -18.60
CA ILE A 85 6.50 13.06 -19.58
C ILE A 85 5.91 14.28 -18.87
N TYR A 86 4.94 14.07 -17.98
CA TYR A 86 4.35 15.15 -17.19
C TYR A 86 5.39 15.88 -16.33
N ASN A 87 6.29 15.14 -15.68
CA ASN A 87 7.37 15.69 -14.85
C ASN A 87 8.54 16.29 -15.66
N ARG A 88 8.45 16.38 -17.00
CA ARG A 88 9.52 16.85 -17.92
C ARG A 88 10.83 16.05 -17.86
N GLN A 89 10.78 14.80 -17.45
CA GLN A 89 11.93 13.88 -17.32
C GLN A 89 12.04 12.95 -18.54
N TYR A 90 11.99 13.50 -19.74
CA TYR A 90 12.01 12.75 -21.01
C TYR A 90 13.24 11.87 -21.18
N TRP A 91 14.37 12.27 -20.61
CA TRP A 91 15.63 11.52 -20.68
C TRP A 91 15.52 10.12 -20.06
N LYS A 92 14.56 9.89 -19.16
CA LYS A 92 14.31 8.57 -18.57
C LYS A 92 13.60 7.64 -19.55
N LEU A 93 12.86 8.15 -20.54
CA LEU A 93 12.03 7.34 -21.43
C LEU A 93 12.82 6.27 -22.21
N PRO A 94 13.98 6.57 -22.83
CA PRO A 94 14.78 5.54 -23.50
C PRO A 94 15.21 4.41 -22.56
N ILE A 95 15.51 4.72 -21.30
CA ILE A 95 15.89 3.72 -20.29
C ILE A 95 14.67 2.87 -19.93
N ILE A 96 13.51 3.48 -19.73
CA ILE A 96 12.26 2.80 -19.38
C ILE A 96 11.83 1.86 -20.50
N TYR A 97 11.68 2.37 -21.72
CA TYR A 97 11.26 1.58 -22.86
C TYR A 97 12.33 0.58 -23.29
N GLY A 98 13.60 0.93 -23.20
CA GLY A 98 14.71 0.02 -23.50
C GLY A 98 14.76 -1.15 -22.54
N SER A 99 14.66 -0.91 -21.23
CA SER A 99 14.66 -1.97 -20.23
C SER A 99 13.39 -2.83 -20.27
N LEU A 100 12.21 -2.23 -20.39
CA LEU A 100 10.95 -2.96 -20.55
C LEU A 100 10.94 -3.80 -21.82
N GLY A 101 11.33 -3.20 -22.95
CA GLY A 101 11.40 -3.89 -24.24
C GLY A 101 12.41 -5.04 -24.23
N ALA A 102 13.60 -4.83 -23.66
CA ALA A 102 14.60 -5.88 -23.53
C ALA A 102 14.11 -7.03 -22.63
N LEU A 103 13.62 -6.74 -21.43
CA LEU A 103 13.19 -7.76 -20.46
C LEU A 103 11.92 -8.49 -20.94
N ALA A 104 10.90 -7.76 -21.37
CA ALA A 104 9.65 -8.37 -21.85
C ALA A 104 9.85 -9.12 -23.17
N GLY A 105 10.61 -8.53 -24.10
CA GLY A 105 10.91 -9.14 -25.40
C GLY A 105 11.73 -10.42 -25.26
N THR A 106 12.84 -10.37 -24.53
CA THR A 106 13.67 -11.58 -24.29
C THR A 106 12.93 -12.60 -23.43
N GLY A 107 12.17 -12.16 -22.42
CA GLY A 107 11.33 -13.03 -21.59
C GLY A 107 10.29 -13.79 -22.41
N GLY A 108 9.58 -13.08 -23.30
CA GLY A 108 8.63 -13.65 -24.24
C GLY A 108 9.27 -14.64 -25.20
N TYR A 109 10.46 -14.33 -25.72
CA TYR A 109 11.22 -15.24 -26.58
C TYR A 109 11.57 -16.56 -25.88
N TYR A 110 12.08 -16.52 -24.65
CA TYR A 110 12.40 -17.74 -23.88
C TYR A 110 11.15 -18.56 -23.51
N LEU A 111 10.04 -17.90 -23.18
CA LEU A 111 8.77 -18.59 -22.94
C LEU A 111 8.18 -19.21 -24.20
N HIS A 112 8.31 -18.53 -25.34
CA HIS A 112 7.92 -19.08 -26.63
C HIS A 112 8.72 -20.34 -26.94
N ARG A 113 10.05 -20.29 -26.79
CA ARG A 113 10.94 -21.46 -26.94
C ARG A 113 10.53 -22.63 -26.04
N TYR A 114 10.21 -22.35 -24.77
CA TYR A 114 9.70 -23.37 -23.85
C TYR A 114 8.38 -23.99 -24.35
N ASN A 115 7.44 -23.18 -24.81
CA ASN A 115 6.16 -23.67 -25.34
C ASN A 115 6.34 -24.54 -26.58
N VAL A 116 7.28 -24.20 -27.47
CA VAL A 116 7.62 -25.03 -28.63
C VAL A 116 8.23 -26.36 -28.19
N SER A 117 9.21 -26.34 -27.28
CA SER A 117 9.82 -27.56 -26.72
C SER A 117 8.80 -28.47 -26.05
N LYS A 118 7.86 -27.90 -25.28
CA LYS A 118 6.76 -28.63 -24.65
C LYS A 118 5.82 -29.28 -25.69
N LYS A 119 5.41 -28.54 -26.73
CA LYS A 119 4.57 -29.08 -27.80
C LYS A 119 5.24 -30.24 -28.53
N ASN A 120 6.55 -30.13 -28.81
CA ASN A 120 7.31 -31.19 -29.45
C ASN A 120 7.42 -32.44 -28.57
N TYR A 121 7.57 -32.27 -27.25
CA TYR A 121 7.56 -33.37 -26.29
C TYR A 121 6.18 -34.07 -26.24
N GLU A 122 5.09 -33.30 -26.15
CA GLU A 122 3.73 -33.86 -26.14
C GLU A 122 3.40 -34.59 -27.45
N ALA A 123 3.83 -34.04 -28.59
CA ALA A 123 3.70 -34.69 -29.89
C ALA A 123 4.53 -35.97 -29.98
N ALA A 124 5.74 -36.00 -29.41
CA ALA A 124 6.54 -37.21 -29.34
C ALA A 124 5.84 -38.28 -28.47
N LEU A 125 5.35 -37.91 -27.29
CA LEU A 125 4.64 -38.80 -26.38
C LEU A 125 3.39 -39.43 -27.01
N ALA A 126 2.64 -38.67 -27.81
CA ALA A 126 1.45 -39.15 -28.50
C ALA A 126 1.75 -40.18 -29.61
N ASN A 127 2.98 -40.24 -30.12
CA ASN A 127 3.38 -41.13 -31.21
C ASN A 127 4.15 -42.38 -30.74
N ILE A 128 4.36 -42.57 -29.44
CA ILE A 128 5.04 -43.75 -28.92
C ILE A 128 4.07 -44.94 -28.92
N PRO A 129 4.38 -46.06 -29.61
CA PRO A 129 3.56 -47.28 -29.53
C PRO A 129 3.57 -47.81 -28.10
N GLU A 130 2.42 -48.30 -27.63
CA GLU A 130 2.18 -48.78 -26.25
C GLU A 130 3.14 -49.91 -25.79
N PHE A 131 3.83 -50.56 -26.74
CA PHE A 131 4.79 -51.67 -26.52
C PHE A 131 6.24 -51.35 -26.96
N ALA A 132 6.65 -50.08 -26.98
CA ALA A 132 8.04 -49.73 -27.30
C ALA A 132 8.90 -49.72 -26.02
N THR A 133 9.65 -50.80 -25.74
CA THR A 133 10.53 -50.90 -24.57
C THR A 133 11.87 -50.19 -24.71
N ASP A 134 12.24 -49.77 -25.93
CA ASP A 134 13.47 -49.01 -26.20
C ASP A 134 13.24 -47.97 -27.30
N VAL A 135 12.95 -46.73 -26.92
CA VAL A 135 13.00 -45.59 -27.85
C VAL A 135 13.73 -44.42 -27.19
N ASN A 136 14.98 -44.24 -27.59
CA ASN A 136 15.87 -43.20 -27.08
C ASN A 136 15.80 -41.91 -27.93
N ILE A 137 14.59 -41.41 -28.22
CA ILE A 137 14.40 -40.12 -28.90
C ILE A 137 13.12 -39.46 -28.36
N SER A 138 13.21 -38.81 -27.19
CA SER A 138 12.21 -37.83 -26.77
C SER A 138 12.88 -36.45 -26.72
N PRO A 139 12.33 -35.41 -27.38
CA PRO A 139 12.84 -34.05 -27.24
C PRO A 139 12.81 -33.65 -25.76
N GLY A 140 13.93 -33.22 -25.19
CA GLY A 140 13.95 -32.72 -23.82
C GLY A 140 13.12 -31.44 -23.67
N ILE A 141 12.35 -31.33 -22.58
CA ILE A 141 11.66 -30.08 -22.23
C ILE A 141 12.68 -29.07 -21.71
N ASP A 142 12.74 -27.89 -22.32
CA ASP A 142 13.66 -26.81 -21.93
C ASP A 142 13.12 -26.04 -20.70
N TYR A 143 13.24 -26.63 -19.52
CA TYR A 143 12.84 -26.01 -18.25
C TYR A 143 13.67 -24.76 -17.91
N ARG A 144 14.91 -24.67 -18.40
CA ARG A 144 15.77 -23.51 -18.19
C ARG A 144 15.21 -22.28 -18.91
N ALA A 145 14.77 -22.44 -20.16
CA ALA A 145 14.09 -21.38 -20.90
C ALA A 145 12.82 -20.88 -20.18
N LYS A 146 12.02 -21.79 -19.59
CA LYS A 146 10.85 -21.41 -18.79
C LYS A 146 11.25 -20.53 -17.60
N GLN A 147 12.25 -20.97 -16.83
CA GLN A 147 12.70 -20.26 -15.64
C GLN A 147 13.27 -18.89 -16.02
N THR A 148 14.20 -18.83 -16.99
CA THR A 148 14.79 -17.58 -17.48
C THR A 148 13.73 -16.62 -18.01
N GLY A 149 12.81 -17.09 -18.86
CA GLY A 149 11.74 -16.26 -19.40
C GLY A 149 10.80 -15.72 -18.32
N THR A 150 10.48 -16.54 -17.31
CA THR A 150 9.66 -16.11 -16.16
C THR A 150 10.36 -15.01 -15.36
N TRP A 151 11.65 -15.18 -15.02
CA TRP A 151 12.41 -14.17 -14.27
C TRP A 151 12.58 -12.86 -15.05
N LEU A 152 12.73 -12.92 -16.38
CA LEU A 152 12.79 -11.73 -17.22
C LEU A 152 11.47 -10.98 -17.26
N LEU A 153 10.33 -11.68 -17.34
CA LEU A 153 9.01 -11.04 -17.24
C LEU A 153 8.76 -10.45 -15.85
N VAL A 154 9.16 -11.14 -14.78
CA VAL A 154 9.12 -10.59 -13.42
C VAL A 154 9.97 -9.33 -13.32
N GLY A 155 11.18 -9.34 -13.91
CA GLY A 155 12.04 -8.17 -14.02
C GLY A 155 11.37 -7.01 -14.75
N ALA A 156 10.70 -7.28 -15.88
CA ALA A 156 9.93 -6.28 -16.61
C ALA A 156 8.80 -5.68 -15.75
N GLY A 157 8.09 -6.52 -14.99
CA GLY A 157 7.08 -6.08 -14.04
C GLY A 157 7.64 -5.17 -12.93
N ILE A 158 8.81 -5.53 -12.38
CA ILE A 158 9.50 -4.71 -11.36
C ILE A 158 9.93 -3.36 -11.94
N VAL A 159 10.52 -3.34 -13.14
CA VAL A 159 10.90 -2.10 -13.83
C VAL A 159 9.67 -1.23 -14.07
N TYR A 160 8.60 -1.81 -14.60
CA TYR A 160 7.34 -1.09 -14.82
C TYR A 160 6.82 -0.47 -13.52
N TRP A 161 6.78 -1.24 -12.44
CA TRP A 161 6.32 -0.74 -11.15
C TRP A 161 7.25 0.32 -10.55
N ALA A 162 8.57 0.19 -10.71
CA ALA A 162 9.55 1.20 -10.32
C ALA A 162 9.33 2.53 -11.07
N THR A 163 8.87 2.49 -12.33
CA THR A 163 8.56 3.70 -13.09
C THR A 163 7.34 4.44 -12.56
N LEU A 164 6.34 3.70 -12.05
CA LEU A 164 5.17 4.28 -11.39
C LEU A 164 5.57 4.96 -10.07
N LEU A 165 6.42 4.31 -9.28
CA LEU A 165 6.98 4.87 -8.05
C LEU A 165 7.79 6.13 -8.30
N ASP A 166 8.74 6.09 -9.25
CA ASP A 166 9.54 7.25 -9.63
C ASP A 166 8.66 8.41 -10.13
N GLY A 167 7.62 8.10 -10.91
CA GLY A 167 6.64 9.07 -11.38
C GLY A 167 5.86 9.75 -10.25
N ALA A 168 5.36 8.95 -9.30
CA ALA A 168 4.63 9.44 -8.13
C ALA A 168 5.51 10.27 -7.19
N ILE A 169 6.77 9.87 -6.98
CA ILE A 169 7.72 10.57 -6.11
C ILE A 169 8.06 11.95 -6.67
N ASN A 170 8.32 12.04 -7.98
CA ASN A 170 8.69 13.28 -8.66
C ASN A 170 7.52 14.23 -8.94
N TYR A 171 6.28 13.83 -8.60
CA TYR A 171 5.11 14.68 -8.75
C TYR A 171 5.20 15.89 -7.81
N LYS A 172 5.08 17.09 -8.38
CA LYS A 172 5.07 18.36 -7.64
C LYS A 172 3.61 18.82 -7.48
N PRO A 173 3.00 18.67 -6.29
CA PRO A 173 1.69 19.24 -6.02
C PRO A 173 1.79 20.77 -5.91
N THR A 174 0.68 21.45 -6.13
CA THR A 174 0.54 22.90 -5.95
C THR A 174 0.47 23.30 -4.47
N GLU A 175 0.01 22.41 -3.59
CA GLU A 175 -0.13 22.63 -2.13
C GLU A 175 0.38 21.41 -1.33
N HIS A 176 0.90 21.66 -0.13
CA HIS A 176 1.48 20.67 0.78
C HIS A 176 0.84 20.78 2.16
N PRO A 177 0.40 19.67 2.79
CA PRO A 177 0.38 18.28 2.34
C PRO A 177 -0.80 17.97 1.40
N HIS A 178 -0.63 17.03 0.47
CA HIS A 178 -1.70 16.66 -0.45
C HIS A 178 -2.19 15.22 -0.17
N PRO A 179 -3.42 15.01 0.33
CA PRO A 179 -3.97 13.69 0.69
C PRO A 179 -3.94 12.67 -0.45
N GLY A 180 -4.16 13.12 -1.69
CA GLY A 180 -4.01 12.29 -2.88
C GLY A 180 -2.61 11.70 -3.08
N ARG A 181 -1.53 12.32 -2.58
CA ARG A 181 -0.17 11.77 -2.63
C ARG A 181 0.01 10.63 -1.64
N ALA A 182 -0.44 10.80 -0.41
CA ALA A 182 -0.41 9.76 0.61
C ALA A 182 -1.18 8.50 0.14
N THR A 183 -2.35 8.72 -0.47
CA THR A 183 -3.17 7.63 -1.05
C THR A 183 -2.42 6.89 -2.17
N VAL A 184 -1.88 7.62 -3.16
CA VAL A 184 -1.13 7.01 -4.27
C VAL A 184 0.11 6.26 -3.79
N TYR A 185 0.81 6.80 -2.79
CA TYR A 185 1.96 6.15 -2.19
C TYR A 185 1.58 4.84 -1.48
N SER A 186 0.54 4.84 -0.66
CA SER A 186 0.05 3.62 -0.02
C SER A 186 -0.47 2.58 -1.02
N LEU A 187 -1.06 3.02 -2.14
CA LEU A 187 -1.49 2.16 -3.24
C LEU A 187 -0.33 1.56 -4.04
N LEU A 188 0.83 2.21 -4.07
CA LEU A 188 1.99 1.68 -4.77
C LEU A 188 2.76 0.70 -3.89
N LEU A 189 2.91 1.03 -2.61
CA LEU A 189 3.64 0.21 -1.66
C LEU A 189 3.00 0.30 -0.27
N PRO A 190 2.81 -0.84 0.41
CA PRO A 190 2.31 -0.83 1.77
C PRO A 190 3.28 -0.05 2.66
N GLY A 191 2.76 1.02 3.27
CA GLY A 191 3.45 1.85 4.25
C GLY A 191 4.13 3.08 3.65
N LEU A 192 4.16 3.26 2.33
CA LEU A 192 4.74 4.48 1.74
C LEU A 192 3.93 5.74 2.04
N GLY A 193 2.60 5.67 2.11
CA GLY A 193 1.80 6.82 2.54
C GLY A 193 2.06 7.19 4.00
N GLN A 194 2.32 6.19 4.86
CA GLN A 194 2.71 6.42 6.24
C GLN A 194 4.11 7.02 6.36
N ALA A 195 5.06 6.57 5.53
CA ALA A 195 6.37 7.20 5.43
C ALA A 195 6.27 8.67 4.99
N TYR A 196 5.38 8.98 4.05
CA TYR A 196 5.13 10.36 3.61
C TYR A 196 4.51 11.23 4.71
N ASN A 197 3.61 10.65 5.50
CA ASN A 197 2.98 11.30 6.64
C ASN A 197 3.91 11.40 7.88
N GLY A 198 5.12 10.82 7.84
CA GLY A 198 6.04 10.79 8.98
C GLY A 198 5.73 9.71 10.03
N GLU A 199 4.73 8.85 9.79
CA GLU A 199 4.26 7.83 10.74
C GLU A 199 5.02 6.49 10.60
N TYR A 200 6.35 6.53 10.72
CA TYR A 200 7.20 5.36 10.50
C TYR A 200 6.93 4.19 11.44
N TRP A 201 6.43 4.46 12.65
CA TRP A 201 6.16 3.43 13.66
C TRP A 201 5.05 2.45 13.24
N LYS A 202 4.13 2.86 12.36
CA LYS A 202 3.06 2.00 11.85
C LYS A 202 3.54 1.03 10.77
N ILE A 203 4.66 1.34 10.10
CA ILE A 203 5.18 0.56 8.97
C ILE A 203 5.47 -0.91 9.35
N PRO A 204 6.18 -1.20 10.46
CA PRO A 204 6.42 -2.59 10.87
C PRO A 204 5.14 -3.38 11.14
N ILE A 205 4.09 -2.73 11.64
CA ILE A 205 2.80 -3.36 11.93
C ILE A 205 2.15 -3.81 10.62
N TYR A 206 2.03 -2.91 9.65
CA TYR A 206 1.43 -3.25 8.36
C TYR A 206 2.23 -4.32 7.60
N TRP A 207 3.56 -4.20 7.58
CA TRP A 207 4.40 -5.23 6.97
C TRP A 207 4.28 -6.57 7.70
N GLY A 208 4.16 -6.56 9.04
CA GLY A 208 3.89 -7.76 9.83
C GLY A 208 2.57 -8.43 9.44
N CYS A 209 1.49 -7.65 9.32
CA CYS A 209 0.18 -8.15 8.90
C CYS A 209 0.19 -8.71 7.48
N ILE A 210 0.85 -8.02 6.53
CA ILE A 210 0.94 -8.48 5.13
C ILE A 210 1.78 -9.75 5.04
N ILE A 211 2.97 -9.76 5.64
CA ILE A 211 3.86 -10.94 5.65
C ILE A 211 3.14 -12.13 6.30
N GLY A 212 2.46 -11.90 7.43
CA GLY A 212 1.66 -12.92 8.10
C GLY A 212 0.56 -13.48 7.21
N SER A 213 -0.24 -12.60 6.60
CA SER A 213 -1.37 -13.00 5.73
C SER A 213 -0.89 -13.75 4.49
N VAL A 214 0.20 -13.30 3.85
CA VAL A 214 0.82 -13.98 2.70
C VAL A 214 1.40 -15.33 3.12
N HIS A 215 1.99 -15.45 4.31
CA HIS A 215 2.48 -16.72 4.84
C HIS A 215 1.34 -17.74 5.03
N TYR A 216 0.21 -17.30 5.60
CA TYR A 216 -0.99 -18.14 5.73
C TYR A 216 -1.55 -18.52 4.36
N LEU A 217 -1.61 -17.60 3.40
CA LEU A 217 -2.03 -17.90 2.03
C LEU A 217 -1.15 -18.99 1.42
N TYR A 218 0.17 -18.83 1.48
CA TYR A 218 1.14 -19.76 0.89
C TYR A 218 1.07 -21.16 1.52
N THR A 219 1.01 -21.23 2.84
CA THR A 219 0.93 -22.52 3.55
C THR A 219 -0.40 -23.25 3.26
N ASN A 220 -1.50 -22.51 3.22
CA ASN A 220 -2.81 -23.08 2.84
C ASN A 220 -2.83 -23.54 1.37
N ASP A 221 -2.20 -22.81 0.45
CA ASP A 221 -2.13 -23.21 -0.96
C ASP A 221 -1.32 -24.51 -1.16
N ILE A 222 -0.16 -24.64 -0.50
CA ILE A 222 0.63 -25.88 -0.54
C ILE A 222 -0.21 -27.07 -0.06
N ASN A 223 -0.90 -26.90 1.07
CA ASN A 223 -1.72 -27.96 1.62
C ASN A 223 -2.90 -28.28 0.68
N TYR A 224 -3.56 -27.27 0.13
CA TYR A 224 -4.60 -27.43 -0.88
C TYR A 224 -4.11 -28.27 -2.08
N GLN A 225 -2.96 -27.93 -2.66
CA GLN A 225 -2.40 -28.68 -3.80
C GLN A 225 -2.01 -30.10 -3.40
N ARG A 226 -1.47 -30.29 -2.20
CA ARG A 226 -1.12 -31.61 -1.67
C ARG A 226 -2.35 -32.52 -1.57
N PHE A 227 -3.44 -32.04 -0.96
CA PHE A 227 -4.67 -32.83 -0.80
C PHE A 227 -5.43 -33.01 -2.12
N LYS A 228 -5.36 -32.03 -3.03
CA LYS A 228 -5.86 -32.18 -4.40
C LYS A 228 -5.17 -33.34 -5.12
N ARG A 229 -3.84 -33.43 -5.03
CA ARG A 229 -3.08 -34.54 -5.62
C ARG A 229 -3.44 -35.89 -4.98
N ILE A 230 -3.48 -35.97 -3.65
CA ILE A 230 -3.84 -37.20 -2.93
C ILE A 230 -5.24 -37.67 -3.34
N HIS A 231 -6.21 -36.76 -3.45
CA HIS A 231 -7.55 -37.10 -3.91
C HIS A 231 -7.57 -37.69 -5.32
N ASN A 232 -6.80 -37.11 -6.25
CA ASN A 232 -6.69 -37.63 -7.61
C ASN A 232 -6.06 -39.04 -7.62
N GLU A 233 -5.03 -39.27 -6.80
CA GLU A 233 -4.39 -40.58 -6.65
C GLU A 233 -5.34 -41.61 -6.01
N ALA A 234 -6.11 -41.20 -4.99
CA ALA A 234 -7.06 -42.05 -4.27
C ALA A 234 -8.31 -42.43 -5.08
N THR A 235 -8.56 -41.73 -6.19
CA THR A 235 -9.65 -42.05 -7.13
C THR A 235 -9.26 -43.15 -8.11
N SER A 236 -7.96 -43.44 -8.26
CA SER A 236 -7.46 -44.48 -9.17
C SER A 236 -7.68 -45.89 -8.58
N PRO A 237 -8.13 -46.87 -9.40
CA PRO A 237 -8.28 -48.24 -8.94
C PRO A 237 -6.92 -48.82 -8.54
N GLY A 238 -6.79 -49.31 -7.29
CA GLY A 238 -5.55 -49.86 -6.73
C GLY A 238 -4.81 -48.98 -5.72
N TYR A 239 -5.37 -47.81 -5.35
CA TYR A 239 -4.78 -46.97 -4.31
C TYR A 239 -4.82 -47.63 -2.92
N THR A 240 -3.65 -47.82 -2.32
CA THR A 240 -3.45 -48.37 -0.95
C THR A 240 -2.79 -47.36 -0.01
N GLY A 241 -3.02 -46.06 -0.23
CA GLY A 241 -2.50 -45.01 0.64
C GLY A 241 -3.31 -44.83 1.93
N PRO A 242 -2.74 -44.15 2.94
CA PRO A 242 -3.33 -44.04 4.27
C PRO A 242 -4.54 -43.09 4.36
N ILE A 243 -4.82 -42.30 3.31
CA ILE A 243 -5.87 -41.27 3.31
C ILE A 243 -6.90 -41.63 2.24
N SER A 244 -8.15 -41.86 2.63
CA SER A 244 -9.24 -42.15 1.69
C SER A 244 -9.57 -40.95 0.79
N ALA A 245 -10.16 -41.21 -0.38
CA ALA A 245 -10.56 -40.16 -1.32
C ALA A 245 -11.50 -39.12 -0.68
N GLU A 246 -12.46 -39.58 0.15
CA GLU A 246 -13.40 -38.73 0.89
C GLU A 246 -12.70 -37.81 1.89
N THR A 247 -11.76 -38.36 2.66
CA THR A 247 -10.96 -37.59 3.63
C THR A 247 -10.09 -36.56 2.93
N ALA A 248 -9.48 -36.93 1.80
CA ALA A 248 -8.66 -36.02 1.00
C ALA A 248 -9.47 -34.84 0.42
N VAL A 249 -10.72 -35.07 0.00
CA VAL A 249 -11.65 -34.01 -0.45
C VAL A 249 -11.96 -33.04 0.68
N TRP A 250 -12.27 -33.56 1.87
CA TRP A 250 -12.58 -32.70 3.01
C TRP A 250 -11.42 -31.77 3.35
N TYR A 251 -10.19 -32.29 3.47
CA TYR A 251 -9.01 -31.47 3.72
C TYR A 251 -8.74 -30.46 2.59
N ARG A 252 -8.86 -30.89 1.33
CA ARG A 252 -8.73 -29.99 0.17
C ARG A 252 -9.68 -28.80 0.29
N ASP A 253 -10.94 -29.03 0.62
CA ASP A 253 -11.95 -27.97 0.70
C ASP A 253 -11.76 -27.05 1.92
N VAL A 254 -11.25 -27.59 3.03
CA VAL A 254 -10.82 -26.79 4.20
C VAL A 254 -9.67 -25.84 3.82
N TYR A 255 -8.59 -26.36 3.23
CA TYR A 255 -7.45 -25.54 2.86
C TYR A 255 -7.75 -24.55 1.74
N ARG A 256 -8.67 -24.90 0.82
CA ARG A 256 -9.20 -23.95 -0.18
C ARG A 256 -9.87 -22.76 0.51
N ARG A 257 -10.78 -23.01 1.46
CA ARG A 257 -11.47 -21.93 2.21
C ARG A 257 -10.51 -21.06 2.99
N TYR A 258 -9.52 -21.63 3.68
CA TYR A 258 -8.54 -20.85 4.43
C TYR A 258 -7.62 -20.02 3.55
N ARG A 259 -7.24 -20.54 2.38
CA ARG A 259 -6.52 -19.74 1.38
C ARG A 259 -7.38 -18.57 0.91
N ASP A 260 -8.65 -18.82 0.60
CA ASP A 260 -9.57 -17.80 0.10
C ASP A 260 -9.84 -16.71 1.17
N TYR A 261 -9.99 -17.09 2.44
CA TYR A 261 -10.04 -16.13 3.56
C TYR A 261 -8.74 -15.34 3.72
N SER A 262 -7.59 -15.98 3.54
CA SER A 262 -6.29 -15.29 3.60
C SER A 262 -6.14 -14.26 2.49
N ILE A 263 -6.66 -14.54 1.28
CA ILE A 263 -6.69 -13.60 0.15
C ILE A 263 -7.55 -12.39 0.51
N VAL A 264 -8.77 -12.62 0.99
CA VAL A 264 -9.70 -11.54 1.39
C VAL A 264 -9.12 -10.71 2.53
N ALA A 265 -8.55 -11.36 3.55
CA ALA A 265 -7.91 -10.66 4.67
C ALA A 265 -6.73 -9.80 4.21
N THR A 266 -5.88 -10.33 3.32
CA THR A 266 -4.76 -9.55 2.76
C THR A 266 -5.26 -8.32 2.00
N ALA A 267 -6.29 -8.47 1.16
CA ALA A 267 -6.87 -7.36 0.42
C ALA A 267 -7.51 -6.32 1.36
N LEU A 268 -8.20 -6.77 2.40
CA LEU A 268 -8.80 -5.90 3.40
C LEU A 268 -7.74 -5.10 4.17
N PHE A 269 -6.69 -5.76 4.65
CA PHE A 269 -5.57 -5.09 5.32
C PHE A 269 -4.89 -4.06 4.42
N TYR A 270 -4.70 -4.39 3.15
CA TYR A 270 -4.13 -3.49 2.17
C TYR A 270 -4.98 -2.23 1.98
N LEU A 271 -6.31 -2.39 1.85
CA LEU A 271 -7.24 -1.26 1.73
C LEU A 271 -7.29 -0.41 3.01
N LEU A 272 -7.36 -1.04 4.18
CA LEU A 272 -7.38 -0.34 5.46
C LEU A 272 -6.12 0.52 5.64
N GLN A 273 -4.96 0.02 5.23
CA GLN A 273 -3.72 0.79 5.27
C GLN A 273 -3.76 2.03 4.35
N VAL A 274 -4.34 1.90 3.15
CA VAL A 274 -4.51 3.03 2.23
C VAL A 274 -5.44 4.08 2.84
N ILE A 275 -6.55 3.63 3.44
CA ILE A 275 -7.50 4.51 4.12
C ILE A 275 -6.82 5.24 5.29
N ASP A 276 -6.07 4.53 6.14
CA ASP A 276 -5.39 5.15 7.29
C ASP A 276 -4.43 6.26 6.86
N ALA A 277 -3.59 6.00 5.84
CA ALA A 277 -2.68 7.00 5.31
C ALA A 277 -3.40 8.21 4.68
N ASN A 278 -4.54 7.98 4.02
CA ASN A 278 -5.34 9.04 3.43
C ASN A 278 -6.00 9.91 4.50
N VAL A 279 -6.64 9.30 5.50
CA VAL A 279 -7.29 10.01 6.61
C VAL A 279 -6.28 10.86 7.37
N PHE A 280 -5.10 10.31 7.70
CA PHE A 280 -4.07 11.07 8.40
C PHE A 280 -3.59 12.28 7.58
N ALA A 281 -3.41 12.11 6.26
CA ALA A 281 -3.00 13.22 5.40
C ALA A 281 -4.06 14.33 5.31
N TYR A 282 -5.35 13.99 5.31
CA TYR A 282 -6.44 14.98 5.41
C TYR A 282 -6.47 15.72 6.74
N MET A 283 -5.94 15.11 7.81
CA MET A 283 -5.91 15.72 9.13
C MET A 283 -4.62 16.50 9.45
N HIS A 284 -3.71 16.65 8.48
CA HIS A 284 -2.43 17.33 8.72
C HIS A 284 -2.56 18.86 8.75
N ASP A 285 -3.52 19.46 8.05
CA ASP A 285 -3.72 20.92 8.03
C ASP A 285 -4.44 21.46 9.28
N PHE A 286 -4.80 20.59 10.22
CA PHE A 286 -5.24 21.02 11.54
C PHE A 286 -4.02 21.51 12.35
N GLU A 287 -3.83 22.83 12.40
CA GLU A 287 -2.90 23.49 13.32
C GLU A 287 -3.16 23.02 14.76
N VAL A 288 -2.12 22.45 15.39
CA VAL A 288 -2.08 22.27 16.85
C VAL A 288 -0.75 22.86 17.25
N THR A 289 -0.79 24.14 17.61
CA THR A 289 0.36 24.82 18.21
C THR A 289 0.46 24.34 19.65
N ASP A 290 1.62 23.85 20.07
CA ASP A 290 1.87 23.36 21.45
C ASP A 290 1.89 24.49 22.50
N ASP A 291 1.41 25.69 22.17
CA ASP A 291 1.44 26.85 23.05
C ASP A 291 0.15 26.97 23.88
N ILE A 292 -0.21 25.89 24.58
CA ILE A 292 -1.11 25.99 25.72
C ILE A 292 -0.27 26.59 26.86
N SER A 293 -0.03 27.88 26.79
CA SER A 293 0.63 28.64 27.84
C SER A 293 -0.42 29.27 28.75
N MET A 294 -0.33 28.90 30.03
CA MET A 294 -1.06 29.55 31.11
C MET A 294 -0.26 30.78 31.54
N ASN A 295 -0.71 31.96 31.17
CA ASN A 295 -0.05 33.20 31.55
C ASN A 295 -0.62 33.67 32.90
N ILE A 296 0.22 33.63 33.94
CA ILE A 296 -0.13 34.01 35.32
C ILE A 296 0.55 35.35 35.62
N GLU A 297 -0.22 36.43 35.62
CA GLU A 297 0.29 37.77 35.90
C GLU A 297 -0.38 38.37 37.15
N PRO A 298 0.38 39.03 38.05
CA PRO A 298 -0.20 39.82 39.12
C PRO A 298 -1.04 40.95 38.53
N ALA A 299 -2.31 41.04 38.91
CA ALA A 299 -3.23 42.06 38.41
C ALA A 299 -3.81 42.88 39.55
N VAL A 300 -3.78 44.19 39.39
CA VAL A 300 -4.44 45.12 40.30
C VAL A 300 -5.82 45.41 39.74
N ILE A 301 -6.86 44.88 40.38
CA ILE A 301 -8.25 45.08 39.95
C ILE A 301 -8.76 46.32 40.68
N ALA A 302 -8.86 47.44 39.95
CA ALA A 302 -9.56 48.62 40.42
C ALA A 302 -11.07 48.33 40.38
N PRO A 303 -11.80 48.42 41.51
CA PRO A 303 -13.24 48.19 41.50
C PRO A 303 -13.92 49.31 40.70
N ASN A 304 -14.47 48.98 39.53
CA ASN A 304 -15.33 49.91 38.79
C ASN A 304 -16.73 49.89 39.42
N ASN A 305 -16.92 50.77 40.39
CA ASN A 305 -18.11 50.86 41.25
C ASN A 305 -19.20 51.80 40.71
N ALA A 306 -19.20 52.15 39.42
CA ALA A 306 -20.18 53.09 38.86
C ALA A 306 -21.65 52.62 38.87
N TYR A 307 -21.92 51.32 39.06
CA TYR A 307 -23.30 50.77 38.99
C TYR A 307 -23.74 49.93 40.19
N ALA A 308 -22.89 49.71 41.21
CA ALA A 308 -23.17 48.75 42.29
C ALA A 308 -23.38 49.35 43.69
N LEU A 309 -23.17 50.66 43.90
CA LEU A 309 -23.31 51.28 45.22
C LEU A 309 -24.08 52.61 45.15
N HIS A 310 -25.22 52.68 45.84
CA HIS A 310 -26.03 53.90 46.02
C HIS A 310 -25.45 54.85 47.11
N TYR A 311 -24.20 54.64 47.53
CA TYR A 311 -23.54 55.44 48.54
C TYR A 311 -22.05 55.59 48.21
N MET A 312 -21.56 56.84 48.21
CA MET A 312 -20.14 57.16 48.04
C MET A 312 -19.40 56.79 49.33
N PRO A 313 -18.44 55.85 49.32
CA PRO A 313 -17.68 55.53 50.52
C PRO A 313 -16.61 56.60 50.82
N PRO A 314 -16.28 56.85 52.09
CA PRO A 314 -15.23 57.80 52.48
C PRO A 314 -13.86 57.25 52.06
N SER A 315 -13.09 58.10 51.36
CA SER A 315 -11.64 58.01 51.11
C SER A 315 -10.94 56.70 51.53
N GLY A 316 -10.66 55.84 50.54
CA GLY A 316 -9.85 54.64 50.72
C GLY A 316 -10.47 53.46 49.98
N ILE A 317 -10.41 53.47 48.65
CA ILE A 317 -10.74 52.27 47.88
C ILE A 317 -9.45 51.45 47.83
N ASP A 318 -9.34 50.47 48.71
CA ASP A 318 -8.22 49.54 48.69
C ASP A 318 -8.28 48.74 47.39
N ASN A 319 -7.20 48.84 46.60
CA ASN A 319 -7.07 48.06 45.38
C ASN A 319 -7.02 46.57 45.72
N ALA A 320 -7.88 45.77 45.09
CA ALA A 320 -7.79 44.33 45.24
C ALA A 320 -6.61 43.80 44.41
N VAL A 321 -5.67 43.13 45.08
CA VAL A 321 -4.59 42.39 44.41
C VAL A 321 -5.13 41.02 44.04
N GLY A 322 -5.18 40.74 42.75
CA GLY A 322 -5.65 39.47 42.20
C GLY A 322 -4.61 38.84 41.27
N ILE A 323 -4.93 37.64 40.80
CA ILE A 323 -4.16 36.93 39.79
C ILE A 323 -4.99 36.94 38.51
N ARG A 324 -4.45 37.48 37.42
CA ARG A 324 -5.08 37.35 36.10
C ARG A 324 -4.61 36.04 35.49
N LEU A 325 -5.56 35.17 35.20
CA LEU A 325 -5.33 33.93 34.46
C LEU A 325 -5.70 34.17 33.00
N GLY A 326 -4.70 34.17 32.12
CA GLY A 326 -4.91 34.11 30.68
C GLY A 326 -4.57 32.72 30.18
N ILE A 327 -5.51 32.04 29.52
CA ILE A 327 -5.24 30.80 28.81
C ILE A 327 -5.22 31.16 27.33
N VAL A 328 -4.09 30.90 26.67
CA VAL A 328 -3.95 31.01 25.22
C VAL A 328 -4.20 29.61 24.65
N PHE A 329 -5.07 29.50 23.64
CA PHE A 329 -5.36 28.27 22.91
C PHE A 329 -4.89 28.43 21.47
#